data_AF-A0A1V4VEF8-F1
#
_entry.id   AF-A0A1V4VEF8-F1
#
_cell.length_a   1.000
_cell.length_b   1.000
_cell.length_c   1.000
_cell.angle_alpha   90.00
_cell.angle_beta   90.00
_cell.angle_gamma   90.00
#
_symmetry.space_group_name_H-M   'P 1'
#
loop_
_entity.id
_entity.type
_entity.pdbx_description
1 polymer ?
#
loop_
_entity_poly.entity_id
_entity_poly.type
_entity_poly.pdbx_seq_one_letter_code
_entity_poly.pdbx_strand_id
1 'polypeptide(L)' 'MKKRNHYSAEFKSKVVLEVLQEASTVNEIAAKYDINPVMINRWKSEFLERAAEIF' A
#
# COMPACT_ATOMS: atom_id res chain seq x y z
N MET A 1 14.91 6.05 18.33
CA MET A 1 13.76 5.15 18.09
C MET A 1 13.05 5.61 16.82
N LYS A 2 13.12 4.86 15.70
CA LYS A 2 12.43 5.24 14.46
C LYS A 2 10.92 5.24 14.72
N LYS A 3 10.27 6.42 14.68
CA LYS A 3 8.81 6.53 14.73
C LYS A 3 8.24 5.63 13.65
N ARG A 4 7.56 4.57 14.05
CA ARG A 4 6.91 3.64 13.16
C ARG A 4 5.66 4.38 12.67
N ASN A 5 5.69 4.92 11.46
CA ASN A 5 4.51 5.57 10.89
C ASN A 5 3.37 4.56 10.90
N HIS A 6 2.36 4.81 11.74
CA HIS A 6 1.17 4.00 11.83
C HIS A 6 0.23 4.45 10.71
N TYR A 7 0.24 3.72 9.61
CA TYR A 7 -0.76 3.88 8.56
C TYR A 7 -2.01 3.08 8.92
N SER A 8 -3.15 3.76 8.96
CA SER A 8 -4.45 3.12 9.17
C SER A 8 -4.74 2.08 8.08
N ALA A 9 -5.54 1.06 8.42
CA ALA A 9 -5.91 0.01 7.46
C ALA A 9 -6.59 0.61 6.21
N GLU A 10 -7.52 1.55 6.38
CA GLU A 10 -8.17 2.28 5.28
C GLU A 10 -7.17 2.97 4.34
N PHE A 11 -6.15 3.61 4.90
CA PHE A 11 -5.15 4.29 4.10
C PHE A 11 -4.30 3.30 3.29
N LYS A 12 -3.86 2.20 3.91
CA LYS A 12 -3.14 1.13 3.20
C LYS A 12 -3.98 0.54 2.07
N SER A 13 -5.26 0.25 2.34
CA SER A 13 -6.19 -0.26 1.33
C SER A 13 -6.37 0.72 0.18
N LYS A 14 -6.54 2.02 0.45
CA LYS A 14 -6.63 3.05 -0.59
C LYS A 14 -5.38 3.09 -1.47
N VAL A 15 -4.19 3.08 -0.86
CA VAL A 15 -2.92 3.09 -1.59
C VAL A 15 -2.78 1.83 -2.45
N VAL A 16 -3.09 0.65 -1.92
CA VAL A 16 -3.02 -0.61 -2.67
C VAL A 16 -4.03 -0.64 -3.82
N LEU A 17 -5.26 -0.16 -3.61
CA LEU A 17 -6.26 -0.08 -4.67
C LEU A 17 -5.84 0.89 -5.78
N GLU A 18 -5.16 1.99 -5.46
CA GLU A 18 -4.60 2.92 -6.45
C GLU A 18 -3.49 2.25 -7.27
N VAL A 19 -2.64 1.44 -6.63
CA VAL A 19 -1.61 0.63 -7.31
C VAL A 19 -2.23 -0.44 -8.22
N LEU A 20 -3.30 -1.10 -7.78
CA LEU A 20 -3.99 -2.15 -8.54
C LEU A 20 -4.81 -1.62 -9.71
N GLN A 21 -5.22 -0.35 -9.67
CA GLN A 21 -5.92 0.30 -10.78
C GLN A 21 -5.00 0.65 -11.96
N GLU A 22 -3.69 0.41 -11.85
CA GLU A 22 -2.66 0.67 -12.89
C GLU A 22 -2.63 2.12 -13.42
N ALA A 23 -3.37 3.03 -12.78
CA ALA A 23 -3.43 4.44 -13.15
C ALA A 23 -2.15 5.21 -12.79
N SER A 24 -1.33 4.68 -11.90
CA SER A 24 -0.05 5.26 -11.49
C SER A 24 0.90 4.15 -11.04
N THR A 25 2.19 4.32 -11.32
CA THR A 25 3.21 3.36 -10.90
C THR A 25 3.41 3.42 -9.38
N VAL A 26 3.94 2.33 -8.80
CA VAL A 26 4.29 2.28 -7.36
C VAL A 26 5.21 3.44 -6.95
N ASN A 27 6.10 3.87 -7.85
CA ASN A 27 7.03 4.98 -7.58
C ASN A 27 6.31 6.35 -7.57
N GLU A 28 5.34 6.57 -8.44
CA GLU A 28 4.54 7.80 -8.44
C GLU A 28 3.65 7.89 -7.20
N ILE A 29 3.03 6.77 -6.81
CA ILE A 29 2.22 6.67 -5.60
C ILE A 29 3.10 6.84 -4.35
N ALA A 30 4.29 6.24 -4.34
CA ALA A 30 5.30 6.44 -3.31
C ALA A 30 5.67 7.93 -3.16
N ALA A 31 5.94 8.62 -4.27
CA ALA A 31 6.24 10.05 -4.25
C ALA A 31 5.04 10.90 -3.80
N LYS A 32 3.83 10.57 -4.27
CA LYS A 32 2.58 11.29 -3.94
C LYS A 32 2.23 11.26 -2.46
N TYR A 33 2.47 10.13 -1.80
CA TYR A 33 2.12 9.93 -0.40
C TYR A 33 3.33 9.98 0.55
N ASP A 34 4.54 10.28 0.05
CA ASP A 34 5.82 10.21 0.78
C ASP A 34 6.03 8.85 1.48
N ILE A 35 5.74 7.77 0.76
CA ILE A 35 5.85 6.40 1.25
C ILE A 35 6.99 5.70 0.53
N ASN A 36 7.74 4.88 1.27
CA ASN A 36 8.74 4.04 0.62
C ASN A 36 8.06 3.01 -0.31
N PRO A 37 8.47 2.88 -1.60
CA PRO A 37 7.85 1.96 -2.55
C PRO A 37 7.92 0.49 -2.10
N VAL A 38 8.88 0.12 -1.25
CA VAL A 38 8.97 -1.23 -0.64
C VAL A 38 7.81 -1.47 0.33
N MET A 39 7.37 -0.45 1.08
CA MET A 39 6.19 -0.57 1.95
C MET A 39 4.92 -0.78 1.14
N ILE A 40 4.78 -0.08 0.02
CA ILE A 40 3.62 -0.22 -0.86
C ILE A 40 3.55 -1.63 -1.45
N ASN A 41 4.67 -2.16 -1.94
CA ASN A 41 4.74 -3.55 -2.42
C ASN A 41 4.36 -4.55 -1.33
N ARG A 42 4.85 -4.35 -0.10
CA ARG A 42 4.47 -5.20 1.04
C ARG A 42 2.97 -5.15 1.30
N TRP A 43 2.35 -3.96 1.32
CA TRP A 43 0.90 -3.84 1.53
C TRP A 43 0.10 -4.47 0.40
N LYS A 44 0.60 -4.40 -0.84
CA LYS A 44 -0.02 -5.08 -1.98
C LYS A 44 -0.02 -6.60 -1.77
N SER A 45 1.10 -7.19 -1.36
CA SER A 45 1.17 -8.62 -1.02
C SER A 45 0.23 -8.96 0.14
N GLU A 46 0.29 -8.22 1.26
CA GLU A 46 -0.57 -8.46 2.41
C GLU A 46 -2.06 -8.33 2.05
N PHE A 47 -2.42 -7.41 1.16
CA PHE A 47 -3.80 -7.25 0.68
C PHE A 47 -4.25 -8.45 -0.15
N LEU A 48 -3.43 -8.95 -1.06
CA LEU A 48 -3.76 -10.11 -1.91
C LEU A 48 -3.85 -11.41 -1.09
N GLU A 49 -2.93 -11.61 -0.15
CA GLU A 49 -2.95 -12.77 0.76
C GLU A 49 -4.21 -12.78 1.62
N ARG A 50 -4.54 -11.63 2.23
CA ARG A 50 -5.73 -11.51 3.09
C ARG A 50 -7.04 -11.42 2.31
N ALA A 51 -7.02 -10.95 1.07
CA ALA A 51 -8.22 -10.92 0.23
C ALA A 51 -8.74 -12.34 0.00
N ALA A 52 -7.85 -13.31 -0.20
CA ALA A 52 -8.23 -14.72 -0.33
C ALA A 52 -8.81 -15.33 0.96
N GLU A 53 -8.52 -14.77 2.14
CA GLU A 53 -9.07 -15.25 3.41
C GLU A 53 -10.49 -14.74 3.70
N ILE A 54 -10.96 -13.72 2.98
CA ILE A 54 -12.26 -13.06 3.19
C ILE A 54 -13.38 -13.71 2.34
N PHE A 55 -13.02 -14.48 1.31
CA PHE A 55 -13.95 -15.17 0.39
C PHE A 55 -13.90 -16.69 0.59
#